data_AF-B7PBL6-F1
#
_entry.id   AF-B7PBL6-F1
#
_cell.length_a   1.000
_cell.length_b   1.000
_cell.length_c   1.000
_cell.angle_alpha   90.00
_cell.angle_beta   90.00
_cell.angle_gamma   90.00
#
_symmetry.space_group_name_H-M   'P 1'
#
loop_
_entity.id
_entity.type
_entity.pdbx_description
1 polymer ?
#
loop_
_entity_poly.entity_id
_entity_poly.type
_entity_poly.pdbx_seq_one_letter_code
_entity_poly.pdbx_strand_id
1 'polypeptide(L)'
;MTKTPGNSDGPRFGPVQAPGCHVCHLVSKAGDQSPPQLPPKPQLPVYLSGQWLSMRCEVRPLGLFLTRTLWYHVSNSSWRGWYQYYRDPNCMQPWFLLRVEGIFSRAGPSLRLRGATNYDFQLLTAEVTPQDRGIVNNLNSASEDGRCGGPWFLNRPQDVTLAGGCYLLGLSVPSTKYEVVKMEVDMYGNALLFLGDVDTDGGVTLPERRATAYQTPLIQCRVFPELVTDNEVYSLPRAQLVSMADAGAPRCRPWKAPLVTLVPLMLIRATRAY
;
A
#
# COMPACT_ATOMS: atom_id res chain seq x y z
N MET A 1 20.88 -45.26 -39.78
CA MET A 1 21.45 -44.21 -38.91
C MET A 1 20.84 -44.36 -37.53
N THR A 2 21.60 -44.98 -36.63
CA THR A 2 21.28 -45.15 -35.20
C THR A 2 21.36 -43.80 -34.51
N LYS A 3 20.26 -43.33 -33.93
CA LYS A 3 20.22 -42.12 -33.10
C LYS A 3 20.43 -42.56 -31.65
N THR A 4 21.62 -42.31 -31.12
CA THR A 4 21.95 -42.42 -29.70
C THR A 4 20.98 -41.57 -28.86
N PRO A 5 20.44 -42.06 -27.73
CA PRO A 5 19.68 -41.23 -26.82
C PRO A 5 20.64 -40.33 -26.06
N GLY A 6 20.49 -39.01 -26.27
CA GLY A 6 21.21 -38.00 -25.51
C GLY A 6 20.75 -38.00 -24.06
N ASN A 7 21.70 -38.11 -23.15
CA ASN A 7 21.49 -37.97 -21.71
C ASN A 7 21.11 -36.51 -21.40
N SER A 8 19.83 -36.24 -21.16
CA SER A 8 19.33 -34.95 -20.69
C SER A 8 19.02 -35.04 -19.20
N ASP A 9 20.06 -35.15 -18.37
CA ASP A 9 19.97 -34.88 -16.94
C ASP A 9 19.87 -33.36 -16.74
N GLY A 10 18.65 -32.83 -16.90
CA GLY A 10 18.29 -31.54 -16.32
C GLY A 10 18.38 -31.63 -14.79
N PRO A 11 18.64 -30.53 -14.08
CA PRO A 11 18.72 -30.55 -12.62
C PRO A 11 17.39 -31.05 -12.04
N ARG A 12 17.41 -32.28 -11.51
CA ARG A 12 16.32 -32.78 -10.67
C ARG A 12 16.33 -31.94 -9.40
N PHE A 13 15.39 -31.00 -9.30
CA PHE A 13 14.99 -30.44 -8.01
C PHE A 13 14.39 -31.58 -7.19
N GLY A 14 15.25 -32.36 -6.51
CA GLY A 14 14.82 -33.31 -5.51
C GLY A 14 14.08 -32.56 -4.40
N PRO A 15 13.07 -33.17 -3.77
CA PRO A 15 12.32 -32.52 -2.71
C PRO A 15 13.28 -32.21 -1.57
N VAL A 16 13.58 -30.93 -1.36
CA VAL A 16 14.18 -30.47 -0.11
C VAL A 16 13.14 -30.75 0.96
N GLN A 17 13.30 -31.87 1.66
CA GLN A 17 12.41 -32.22 2.77
C GLN A 17 12.63 -31.19 3.88
N ALA A 18 11.58 -30.40 4.16
CA ALA A 18 11.48 -29.58 5.35
C ALA A 18 10.74 -30.41 6.44
N PRO A 19 11.46 -31.18 7.28
CA PRO A 19 10.83 -31.99 8.32
C PRO A 19 9.97 -31.11 9.23
N GLY A 20 8.72 -31.52 9.45
CA GLY A 20 7.75 -30.80 10.29
C GLY A 20 6.88 -29.76 9.59
N CYS A 21 7.10 -29.46 8.30
CA CYS A 21 6.25 -28.52 7.56
C CYS A 21 5.03 -29.21 6.91
N HIS A 22 3.86 -29.12 7.54
CA HIS A 22 2.61 -29.71 7.01
C HIS A 22 2.25 -29.20 5.60
N VAL A 23 2.38 -27.89 5.35
CA VAL A 23 2.12 -27.28 4.04
C VAL A 23 3.10 -27.78 2.98
N CYS A 24 4.39 -27.85 3.30
CA CYS A 24 5.42 -28.33 2.39
C CYS A 24 5.16 -29.78 1.98
N HIS A 25 4.66 -30.60 2.92
CA HIS A 25 4.25 -31.97 2.62
C HIS A 25 3.09 -32.03 1.62
N LEU A 26 2.05 -31.19 1.80
CA LEU A 26 0.93 -31.10 0.86
C LEU A 26 1.40 -30.67 -0.54
N VAL A 27 2.25 -29.64 -0.62
CA VAL A 27 2.81 -29.15 -1.88
C VAL A 27 3.67 -30.22 -2.56
N SER A 28 4.49 -30.95 -1.80
CA SER A 28 5.35 -32.01 -2.35
C SER A 28 4.58 -33.20 -2.95
N LYS A 29 3.32 -33.39 -2.54
CA LYS A 29 2.44 -34.46 -3.03
C LYS A 29 1.50 -33.99 -4.14
N ALA A 30 1.55 -32.70 -4.49
CA ALA A 30 0.71 -32.18 -5.55
C ALA A 30 1.17 -32.68 -6.93
N GLY A 31 0.21 -32.84 -7.83
CA GLY A 31 0.45 -33.07 -9.26
C GLY A 31 -0.40 -32.14 -10.11
N ASP A 32 -0.17 -32.16 -11.42
CA ASP A 32 -0.84 -31.25 -12.37
C ASP A 32 -2.38 -31.32 -12.32
N GLN A 33 -2.92 -32.50 -12.02
CA GLN A 33 -4.37 -32.74 -11.88
C GLN A 33 -4.85 -32.80 -10.42
N SER A 34 -3.94 -32.67 -9.46
CA SER A 34 -4.20 -32.77 -8.03
C SER A 34 -3.47 -31.66 -7.26
N PRO A 35 -3.91 -30.39 -7.43
CA PRO A 35 -3.30 -29.27 -6.73
C PRO A 35 -3.42 -29.45 -5.20
N PRO A 36 -2.44 -28.94 -4.43
CA PRO A 36 -2.41 -29.14 -2.99
C PRO A 36 -3.59 -28.42 -2.35
N GLN A 37 -4.38 -29.14 -1.56
CA GLN A 37 -5.49 -28.55 -0.80
C GLN A 37 -4.94 -27.91 0.47
N LEU A 38 -4.67 -26.61 0.40
CA LEU A 38 -4.16 -25.86 1.54
C LEU A 38 -5.28 -25.55 2.55
N PRO A 39 -5.00 -25.55 3.86
CA PRO A 39 -5.95 -25.11 4.85
C PRO A 39 -6.47 -23.70 4.52
N PRO A 40 -7.79 -23.45 4.65
CA PRO A 40 -8.33 -22.12 4.41
C PRO A 40 -7.74 -21.14 5.42
N LYS A 41 -7.31 -19.97 4.94
CA LYS A 41 -6.93 -18.87 5.83
C LYS A 41 -8.16 -18.45 6.66
N PRO A 42 -8.02 -18.20 7.97
CA PRO A 42 -9.10 -17.69 8.79
C PRO A 42 -9.59 -16.34 8.24
N GLN A 43 -10.91 -16.15 8.23
CA GLN A 43 -11.50 -14.88 7.84
C GLN A 43 -11.49 -13.95 9.06
N LEU A 44 -10.72 -12.88 8.98
CA LEU A 44 -10.63 -11.90 10.04
C LEU A 44 -11.68 -10.80 9.85
N PRO A 45 -12.37 -10.37 10.91
CA PRO A 45 -13.25 -9.21 10.83
C PRO A 45 -12.41 -7.97 10.50
N VAL A 46 -12.93 -7.11 9.63
CA VAL A 46 -12.28 -5.85 9.29
C VAL A 46 -12.44 -4.86 10.44
N TYR A 47 -11.33 -4.42 11.01
CA TYR A 47 -11.22 -3.33 11.97
C TYR A 47 -10.18 -2.31 11.51
N LEU A 48 -10.65 -1.20 10.95
CA LEU A 48 -9.79 -0.23 10.26
C LEU A 48 -8.94 0.65 11.18
N SER A 49 -9.24 0.74 12.48
CA SER A 49 -8.68 1.78 13.34
C SER A 49 -7.15 1.83 13.34
N GLY A 50 -6.62 3.05 13.45
CA GLY A 50 -5.19 3.31 13.58
C GLY A 50 -4.53 3.72 12.26
N GLN A 51 -3.20 3.59 12.22
CA GLN A 51 -2.36 4.02 11.10
C GLN A 51 -1.87 2.82 10.28
N TRP A 52 -1.90 2.97 8.96
CA TRP A 52 -1.55 1.95 7.98
C TRP A 52 -0.55 2.50 6.96
N LEU A 53 0.46 1.72 6.62
CA LEU A 53 1.59 2.16 5.79
C LEU A 53 1.86 1.21 4.62
N SER A 54 2.25 1.77 3.48
CA SER A 54 2.89 0.99 2.42
C SER A 54 4.24 0.46 2.92
N MET A 55 4.47 -0.84 2.77
CA MET A 55 5.75 -1.46 3.14
C MET A 55 6.86 -1.23 2.11
N ARG A 56 6.48 -0.86 0.88
CA ARG A 56 7.37 -0.69 -0.27
C ARG A 56 6.80 0.36 -1.22
N CYS A 57 7.60 0.77 -2.19
CA CYS A 57 7.12 1.57 -3.31
C CYS A 57 6.05 0.79 -4.08
N GLU A 58 4.85 1.38 -4.21
CA GLU A 58 3.73 0.79 -4.94
C GLU A 58 3.75 1.24 -6.38
N VAL A 59 3.58 0.30 -7.31
CA VAL A 59 3.40 0.59 -8.74
C VAL A 59 1.91 0.67 -9.03
N ARG A 60 1.51 1.73 -9.70
CA ARG A 60 0.14 1.95 -10.18
C ARG A 60 0.09 1.87 -11.70
N PRO A 61 -1.11 1.64 -12.28
CA PRO A 61 -1.34 1.86 -13.70
C PRO A 61 -0.80 3.22 -14.16
N LEU A 62 -0.47 3.32 -15.46
CA LEU A 62 0.07 4.53 -16.10
C LEU A 62 1.47 4.95 -15.61
N GLY A 63 2.24 4.02 -15.05
CA GLY A 63 3.64 4.28 -14.68
C GLY A 63 3.80 5.19 -13.46
N LEU A 64 2.79 5.25 -12.59
CA LEU A 64 2.82 6.03 -11.37
C LEU A 64 3.40 5.20 -10.22
N PHE A 65 4.24 5.84 -9.40
CA PHE A 65 4.84 5.22 -8.21
C PHE A 65 4.43 6.00 -6.96
N LEU A 66 4.05 5.30 -5.90
CA LEU A 66 3.62 5.98 -4.68
C LEU A 66 3.85 5.18 -3.40
N THR A 67 3.85 5.90 -2.28
CA THR A 67 3.70 5.33 -0.94
C THR A 67 2.51 5.96 -0.25
N ARG A 68 1.76 5.16 0.51
CA ARG A 68 0.55 5.57 1.21
C ARG A 68 0.75 5.50 2.71
N THR A 69 0.17 6.49 3.39
CA THR A 69 -0.08 6.44 4.82
C THR A 69 -1.54 6.77 5.05
N LEU A 70 -2.29 5.85 5.64
CA LEU A 70 -3.71 6.02 5.91
C LEU A 70 -3.96 5.99 7.42
N TRP A 71 -4.88 6.81 7.87
CA TRP A 71 -5.37 6.84 9.25
C TRP A 71 -6.87 6.69 9.23
N TYR A 72 -7.38 5.79 10.07
CA TYR A 72 -8.82 5.62 10.27
C TYR A 72 -9.16 5.83 11.75
N HIS A 73 -10.10 6.72 11.99
CA HIS A 73 -10.63 7.03 13.30
C HIS A 73 -12.06 6.49 13.39
N VAL A 74 -12.20 5.30 13.99
CA VAL A 74 -13.50 4.61 14.05
C VAL A 74 -14.53 5.35 14.93
N SER A 75 -14.08 6.10 15.94
CA SER A 75 -14.96 6.83 16.87
C SER A 75 -15.85 7.87 16.17
N ASN A 76 -15.34 8.53 15.13
CA ASN A 76 -16.06 9.55 14.36
C ASN A 76 -16.19 9.18 12.88
N SER A 77 -15.90 7.93 12.51
CA SER A 77 -15.93 7.43 11.13
C SER A 77 -15.15 8.31 10.14
N SER A 78 -14.07 8.95 10.59
CA SER A 78 -13.24 9.79 9.73
C SER A 78 -11.97 9.07 9.28
N TRP A 79 -11.46 9.46 8.13
CA TRP A 79 -10.20 8.96 7.62
C TRP A 79 -9.37 10.08 7.01
N ARG A 80 -8.06 9.87 7.04
CA ARG A 80 -7.06 10.72 6.37
C ARG A 80 -6.12 9.84 5.57
N GLY A 81 -5.69 10.32 4.42
CA GLY A 81 -4.71 9.65 3.58
C GLY A 81 -3.63 10.60 3.11
N TRP A 82 -2.39 10.17 3.19
CA TRP A 82 -1.26 10.79 2.50
C TRP A 82 -0.82 9.85 1.38
N TYR A 83 -0.76 10.39 0.17
CA TYR A 83 -0.29 9.70 -1.02
C TYR A 83 0.92 10.48 -1.54
N GLN A 84 2.10 9.97 -1.25
CA GLN A 84 3.35 10.55 -1.76
C GLN A 84 3.66 9.90 -3.10
N TYR A 85 3.58 10.67 -4.18
CA TYR A 85 3.90 10.22 -5.53
C TYR A 85 5.38 10.48 -5.85
N TYR A 86 5.95 9.61 -6.68
CA TYR A 86 7.34 9.63 -7.10
C TYR A 86 7.45 9.41 -8.61
N ARG A 87 8.55 9.89 -9.19
CA ARG A 87 8.85 9.68 -10.62
C ARG A 87 9.54 8.36 -10.93
N ASP A 88 10.09 7.70 -9.90
CA ASP A 88 10.92 6.51 -10.07
C ASP A 88 10.37 5.33 -9.27
N PRO A 89 10.60 4.08 -9.74
CA PRO A 89 10.09 2.86 -9.11
C PRO A 89 10.71 2.55 -7.74
N ASN A 90 11.76 3.27 -7.34
CA ASN A 90 12.39 3.13 -6.04
C ASN A 90 11.90 4.18 -5.04
N CYS A 91 10.93 5.02 -5.43
CA CYS A 91 10.37 6.08 -4.60
C CYS A 91 11.47 7.00 -4.00
N MET A 92 12.44 7.43 -4.81
CA MET A 92 13.55 8.30 -4.39
C MET A 92 13.40 9.75 -4.82
N GLN A 93 12.60 10.03 -5.86
CA GLN A 93 12.38 11.34 -6.45
C GLN A 93 10.93 11.77 -6.26
N PRO A 94 10.62 12.52 -5.18
CA PRO A 94 9.28 13.02 -4.91
C PRO A 94 8.75 13.85 -6.09
N TRP A 95 7.50 13.60 -6.46
CA TRP A 95 6.83 14.32 -7.54
C TRP A 95 5.80 15.30 -6.98
N PHE A 96 4.83 14.81 -6.23
CA PHE A 96 3.91 15.60 -5.43
C PHE A 96 3.36 14.78 -4.25
N LEU A 97 2.92 15.48 -3.22
CA LEU A 97 2.19 14.91 -2.09
C LEU A 97 0.72 15.28 -2.19
N LEU A 98 -0.16 14.30 -2.08
CA LEU A 98 -1.59 14.47 -1.95
C LEU A 98 -2.01 14.14 -0.53
N ARG A 99 -2.59 15.12 0.18
CA ARG A 99 -3.20 14.94 1.51
C ARG A 99 -4.71 15.02 1.34
N VAL A 100 -5.42 14.01 1.85
CA VAL A 100 -6.87 13.92 1.71
C VAL A 100 -7.52 13.52 3.02
N GLU A 101 -8.75 13.99 3.23
CA GLU A 101 -9.55 13.64 4.40
C GLU A 101 -11.02 13.42 4.02
N GLY A 102 -11.73 12.66 4.84
CA GLY A 102 -13.16 12.54 4.73
C GLY A 102 -13.74 11.54 5.71
N ILE A 103 -14.85 10.92 5.34
CA ILE A 103 -15.59 9.99 6.19
C ILE A 103 -15.77 8.64 5.50
N PHE A 104 -16.02 7.60 6.29
CA PHE A 104 -16.23 6.26 5.77
C PHE A 104 -17.42 5.57 6.44
N SER A 105 -18.08 4.68 5.70
CA SER A 105 -19.16 3.85 6.23
C SER A 105 -18.98 2.39 5.80
N ARG A 106 -19.45 1.46 6.64
CA ARG A 106 -19.44 0.03 6.33
C ARG A 106 -20.69 -0.33 5.53
N ALA A 107 -20.51 -0.89 4.34
CA ALA A 107 -21.58 -1.32 3.44
C ALA A 107 -21.89 -2.84 3.50
N GLY A 108 -21.33 -3.55 4.49
CA GLY A 108 -21.58 -4.97 4.75
C GLY A 108 -20.56 -5.93 4.10
N PRO A 109 -20.75 -7.25 4.23
CA PRO A 109 -19.87 -8.25 3.62
C PRO A 109 -19.87 -8.18 2.09
N SER A 110 -18.72 -8.46 1.46
CA SER A 110 -18.64 -8.55 0.00
C SER A 110 -19.20 -9.89 -0.49
N LEU A 111 -20.08 -9.84 -1.49
CA LEU A 111 -20.60 -11.04 -2.16
C LEU A 111 -19.62 -11.60 -3.21
N ARG A 112 -18.70 -10.76 -3.72
CA ARG A 112 -17.75 -11.14 -4.78
C ARG A 112 -16.44 -11.69 -4.21
N LEU A 113 -16.00 -11.15 -3.08
CA LEU A 113 -14.72 -11.51 -2.46
C LEU A 113 -14.96 -12.08 -1.06
N ARG A 114 -14.77 -13.39 -0.92
CA ARG A 114 -14.95 -14.11 0.35
C ARG A 114 -14.03 -13.54 1.44
N GLY A 115 -14.61 -13.30 2.62
CA GLY A 115 -13.89 -12.72 3.77
C GLY A 115 -13.63 -11.22 3.66
N ALA A 116 -14.15 -10.54 2.63
CA ALA A 116 -14.02 -9.09 2.48
C ALA A 116 -15.27 -8.35 2.97
N THR A 117 -15.11 -7.08 3.27
CA THR A 117 -16.18 -6.15 3.64
C THR A 117 -16.18 -4.96 2.69
N ASN A 118 -17.35 -4.57 2.21
CA ASN A 118 -17.54 -3.36 1.41
C ASN A 118 -17.52 -2.12 2.32
N TYR A 119 -16.83 -1.07 1.89
CA TYR A 119 -16.77 0.24 2.56
C TYR A 119 -16.95 1.38 1.58
N ASP A 120 -17.57 2.46 2.01
CA ASP A 120 -17.76 3.66 1.21
C ASP A 120 -16.89 4.76 1.80
N PHE A 121 -15.86 5.18 1.07
CA PHE A 121 -14.97 6.24 1.48
C PHE A 121 -15.36 7.52 0.75
N GLN A 122 -15.91 8.47 1.49
CA GLN A 122 -16.17 9.81 0.98
C GLN A 122 -14.93 10.66 1.17
N LEU A 123 -14.49 11.28 0.09
CA LEU A 123 -13.44 12.28 0.04
C LEU A 123 -14.09 13.66 0.15
N LEU A 124 -13.73 14.41 1.19
CA LEU A 124 -14.32 15.71 1.50
C LEU A 124 -13.33 16.85 1.29
N THR A 125 -12.06 16.64 1.63
CA THR A 125 -11.02 17.65 1.48
C THR A 125 -9.80 17.06 0.80
N ALA A 126 -9.12 17.89 0.01
CA ALA A 126 -7.87 17.53 -0.61
C ALA A 126 -6.93 18.72 -0.72
N GLU A 127 -5.65 18.44 -0.53
CA GLU A 127 -4.58 19.40 -0.63
C GLU A 127 -3.41 18.77 -1.36
N VAL A 128 -2.80 19.51 -2.28
CA VAL A 128 -1.68 19.06 -3.09
C VAL A 128 -0.46 19.89 -2.78
N THR A 129 0.70 19.24 -2.64
CA THR A 129 2.00 19.89 -2.52
C THR A 129 2.88 19.43 -3.69
N PRO A 130 3.13 20.27 -4.70
CA PRO A 130 4.02 19.91 -5.79
C PRO A 130 5.48 19.94 -5.32
N GLN A 131 6.24 18.88 -5.56
CA GLN A 131 7.62 18.74 -5.07
C GLN A 131 8.65 18.66 -6.21
N ASP A 132 8.17 18.86 -7.43
CA ASP A 132 8.99 18.88 -8.63
C ASP A 132 8.64 20.07 -9.54
N ARG A 133 9.63 20.59 -10.26
CA ARG A 133 9.44 21.69 -11.20
C ARG A 133 8.54 21.30 -12.38
N GLY A 134 8.63 20.06 -12.87
CA GLY A 134 7.79 19.56 -13.94
C GLY A 134 6.31 19.61 -13.59
N ILE A 135 5.91 19.14 -12.39
CA ILE A 135 4.51 19.22 -11.98
C ILE A 135 4.03 20.66 -11.73
N VAL A 136 4.89 21.54 -11.18
CA VAL A 136 4.54 22.96 -11.01
C VAL A 136 4.21 23.60 -12.36
N ASN A 137 5.05 23.35 -13.38
CA ASN A 137 4.82 23.87 -14.72
C ASN A 137 3.53 23.32 -15.32
N ASN A 138 3.28 22.00 -15.20
CA ASN A 138 2.06 21.38 -15.70
C ASN A 138 0.81 21.96 -15.03
N LEU A 139 0.82 22.10 -13.70
CA LEU A 139 -0.29 22.65 -12.93
C LEU A 139 -0.58 24.11 -13.29
N ASN A 140 0.46 24.94 -13.47
CA ASN A 140 0.30 26.34 -13.89
C ASN A 140 -0.11 26.46 -15.36
N SER A 141 0.23 25.50 -16.22
CA SER A 141 -0.23 25.50 -17.62
C SER A 141 -1.69 25.05 -17.77
N ALA A 142 -2.20 24.27 -16.82
CA ALA A 142 -3.55 23.70 -16.87
C ALA A 142 -4.62 24.60 -16.24
N SER A 143 -4.25 25.77 -15.72
CA SER A 143 -5.11 26.64 -14.91
C SER A 143 -6.28 27.28 -15.65
N GLU A 144 -6.39 27.12 -16.97
CA GLU A 144 -7.50 27.69 -17.76
C GLU A 144 -8.74 26.78 -17.81
N ASP A 145 -8.59 25.46 -17.82
CA ASP A 145 -9.73 24.51 -17.92
C ASP A 145 -9.69 23.32 -16.94
N GLY A 146 -8.54 23.07 -16.31
CA GLY A 146 -8.36 22.00 -15.34
C GLY A 146 -8.41 22.57 -13.94
N ARG A 147 -9.59 22.55 -13.32
CA ARG A 147 -9.88 23.07 -11.97
C ARG A 147 -8.92 22.54 -10.90
N CYS A 148 -7.72 23.08 -10.82
CA CYS A 148 -6.69 22.75 -9.83
C CYS A 148 -6.41 23.99 -8.94
N GLY A 149 -7.17 25.07 -9.07
CA GLY A 149 -6.99 26.27 -8.26
C GLY A 149 -5.88 27.20 -8.75
N GLY A 150 -5.41 28.07 -7.84
CA GLY A 150 -4.54 29.20 -8.10
C GLY A 150 -3.10 28.88 -8.51
N PRO A 151 -2.20 29.88 -8.51
CA PRO A 151 -0.83 29.70 -8.97
C PRO A 151 -0.06 28.73 -8.07
N TRP A 152 0.58 27.75 -8.70
CA TRP A 152 1.31 26.68 -8.04
C TRP A 152 2.78 27.03 -7.85
N PHE A 153 3.31 26.69 -6.68
CA PHE A 153 4.72 26.92 -6.32
C PHE A 153 5.33 25.66 -5.73
N LEU A 154 6.62 25.46 -6.01
CA LEU A 154 7.37 24.32 -5.50
C LEU A 154 7.33 24.26 -3.96
N ASN A 155 7.01 23.07 -3.44
CA ASN A 155 6.89 22.74 -2.03
C ASN A 155 5.88 23.60 -1.23
N ARG A 156 4.96 24.29 -1.90
CA ARG A 156 3.87 25.00 -1.23
C ARG A 156 2.58 24.19 -1.31
N PRO A 157 2.03 23.73 -0.17
CA PRO A 157 0.74 23.08 -0.15
C PRO A 157 -0.36 24.05 -0.59
N GLN A 158 -1.35 23.54 -1.33
CA GLN A 158 -2.53 24.29 -1.73
C GLN A 158 -3.77 23.40 -1.64
N ASP A 159 -4.80 23.93 -0.98
CA ASP A 159 -6.12 23.30 -0.90
C ASP A 159 -6.83 23.41 -2.25
N VAL A 160 -7.33 22.29 -2.74
CA VAL A 160 -8.05 22.19 -4.03
C VAL A 160 -9.52 21.82 -3.86
N THR A 161 -10.01 21.78 -2.62
CA THR A 161 -11.38 21.41 -2.25
C THR A 161 -12.40 22.35 -2.89
N LEU A 162 -12.22 23.67 -2.74
CA LEU A 162 -13.13 24.67 -3.31
C LEU A 162 -13.04 24.77 -4.84
N ALA A 163 -11.95 24.29 -5.43
CA ALA A 163 -11.81 24.16 -6.88
C ALA A 163 -12.58 22.94 -7.43
N GLY A 164 -13.11 22.06 -6.58
CA GLY A 164 -13.75 20.81 -7.00
C GLY A 164 -12.77 19.66 -7.22
N GLY A 165 -11.53 19.79 -6.74
CA GLY A 165 -10.45 18.82 -6.91
C GLY A 165 -9.33 19.33 -7.81
N CYS A 166 -8.66 18.43 -8.52
CA CYS A 166 -7.67 18.72 -9.54
C CYS A 166 -7.68 17.61 -10.60
N TYR A 167 -8.44 17.83 -11.68
CA TYR A 167 -8.68 16.80 -12.69
C TYR A 167 -7.42 16.36 -13.44
N LEU A 168 -6.42 17.25 -13.59
CA LEU A 168 -5.12 16.89 -14.14
C LEU A 168 -4.45 15.77 -13.35
N LEU A 169 -4.73 15.68 -12.04
CA LEU A 169 -4.23 14.65 -11.14
C LEU A 169 -5.24 13.53 -10.91
N GLY A 170 -6.34 13.48 -11.68
CA GLY A 170 -7.42 12.52 -11.50
C GLY A 170 -8.20 12.69 -10.17
N LEU A 171 -8.18 13.90 -9.60
CA LEU A 171 -8.78 14.18 -8.30
C LEU A 171 -10.09 14.95 -8.46
N SER A 172 -11.17 14.43 -7.88
CA SER A 172 -12.47 15.12 -7.80
C SER A 172 -12.91 15.23 -6.34
N VAL A 173 -13.36 16.42 -5.94
CA VAL A 173 -13.79 16.71 -4.57
C VAL A 173 -15.11 17.51 -4.60
N PRO A 174 -16.14 17.12 -3.83
CA PRO A 174 -16.24 15.87 -3.09
C PRO A 174 -16.35 14.66 -4.04
N SER A 175 -16.00 13.47 -3.56
CA SER A 175 -16.22 12.22 -4.30
C SER A 175 -16.41 11.04 -3.34
N THR A 176 -16.99 9.95 -3.84
CA THR A 176 -17.13 8.70 -3.07
C THR A 176 -16.42 7.58 -3.81
N LYS A 177 -15.56 6.87 -3.09
CA LYS A 177 -14.92 5.65 -3.56
C LYS A 177 -15.56 4.43 -2.88
N TYR A 178 -16.15 3.57 -3.71
CA TYR A 178 -16.70 2.29 -3.28
C TYR A 178 -15.58 1.26 -3.23
N GLU A 179 -15.16 0.89 -2.03
CA GLU A 179 -14.00 0.05 -1.79
C GLU A 179 -14.39 -1.34 -1.27
N VAL A 180 -13.55 -2.33 -1.53
CA VAL A 180 -13.58 -3.65 -0.88
C VAL A 180 -12.37 -3.79 0.01
N VAL A 181 -12.61 -4.15 1.27
CA VAL A 181 -11.59 -4.18 2.32
C VAL A 181 -11.46 -5.58 2.88
N LYS A 182 -10.23 -6.05 3.06
CA LYS A 182 -9.93 -7.31 3.73
C LYS A 182 -8.77 -7.13 4.70
N MET A 183 -8.83 -7.84 5.81
CA MET A 183 -7.72 -7.93 6.75
C MET A 183 -7.17 -9.35 6.80
N GLU A 184 -5.86 -9.46 6.84
CA GLU A 184 -5.14 -10.70 7.12
C GLU A 184 -4.05 -10.45 8.16
N VAL A 185 -3.40 -11.52 8.58
CA VAL A 185 -2.21 -11.48 9.42
C VAL A 185 -1.10 -12.21 8.68
N ASP A 186 0.09 -11.62 8.63
CA ASP A 186 1.26 -12.26 8.01
C ASP A 186 1.88 -13.33 8.95
N MET A 187 2.91 -14.03 8.46
CA MET A 187 3.58 -15.07 9.24
C MET A 187 4.32 -14.56 10.48
N TYR A 188 4.55 -13.25 10.58
CA TYR A 188 5.18 -12.57 11.72
C TYR A 188 4.14 -11.99 12.68
N GLY A 189 2.86 -12.25 12.42
CA GLY A 189 1.76 -11.77 13.23
C GLY A 189 1.35 -10.33 12.90
N ASN A 190 1.92 -9.65 11.90
CA ASN A 190 1.55 -8.28 11.55
C ASN A 190 0.19 -8.22 10.87
N ALA A 191 -0.61 -7.22 11.23
CA ALA A 191 -1.89 -6.96 10.58
C ALA A 191 -1.67 -6.34 9.20
N LEU A 192 -2.30 -6.94 8.19
CA LEU A 192 -2.30 -6.48 6.81
C LEU A 192 -3.68 -5.97 6.42
N LEU A 193 -3.74 -4.79 5.81
CA LEU A 193 -4.94 -4.19 5.24
C LEU A 193 -4.87 -4.21 3.72
N PHE A 194 -5.79 -4.95 3.11
CA PHE A 194 -5.99 -5.00 1.68
C PHE A 194 -7.16 -4.10 1.30
N LEU A 195 -6.91 -3.23 0.32
CA LEU A 195 -7.91 -2.41 -0.35
C LEU A 195 -8.06 -2.91 -1.79
N GLY A 196 -9.26 -2.78 -2.36
CA GLY A 196 -9.57 -3.19 -3.72
C GLY A 196 -8.76 -2.44 -4.76
N ASP A 197 -8.48 -3.10 -5.88
CA ASP A 197 -7.66 -2.53 -6.94
C ASP A 197 -8.26 -1.26 -7.57
N VAL A 198 -7.42 -0.45 -8.21
CA VAL A 198 -7.87 0.79 -8.86
C VAL A 198 -8.57 0.43 -10.16
N ASP A 199 -9.80 0.91 -10.33
CA ASP A 199 -10.50 0.86 -11.61
C ASP A 199 -9.74 1.74 -12.62
N THR A 200 -9.28 1.15 -13.72
CA THR A 200 -8.54 1.82 -14.79
C THR A 200 -9.44 2.28 -15.94
N ASP A 201 -10.71 1.87 -15.95
CA ASP A 201 -11.58 2.04 -17.11
C ASP A 201 -12.20 3.46 -17.20
N GLY A 202 -11.88 4.34 -16.24
CA GLY A 202 -12.32 5.75 -16.23
C GLY A 202 -13.85 5.93 -16.19
N GLY A 203 -14.58 4.87 -15.89
CA GLY A 203 -16.04 4.86 -15.87
C GLY A 203 -16.63 5.55 -14.65
N VAL A 204 -17.96 5.62 -14.62
CA VAL A 204 -18.69 6.15 -13.45
C VAL A 204 -18.45 5.25 -12.24
N THR A 205 -18.04 5.87 -11.13
CA THR A 205 -17.86 5.19 -9.84
C THR A 205 -19.21 4.79 -9.26
N LEU A 206 -19.48 3.48 -9.22
CA LEU A 206 -20.75 2.91 -8.77
C LEU A 206 -20.50 1.79 -7.73
N PRO A 207 -21.41 1.56 -6.77
CA PRO A 207 -21.29 0.47 -5.80
C PRO A 207 -21.14 -0.92 -6.46
N GLU A 208 -21.75 -1.12 -7.61
CA GLU A 208 -21.73 -2.37 -8.37
C GLU A 208 -20.40 -2.57 -9.12
N ARG A 209 -19.55 -1.54 -9.23
CA ARG A 209 -18.23 -1.61 -9.87
C ARG A 209 -17.08 -1.77 -8.87
N ARG A 210 -17.36 -2.13 -7.61
CA ARG A 210 -16.30 -2.48 -6.64
C ARG A 210 -15.32 -3.49 -7.23
N ALA A 211 -14.04 -3.25 -6.95
CA ALA A 211 -12.95 -4.09 -7.40
C ALA A 211 -13.14 -5.55 -7.00
N THR A 212 -12.63 -6.44 -7.84
CA THR A 212 -12.62 -7.90 -7.66
C THR A 212 -11.22 -8.44 -7.40
N ALA A 213 -10.25 -7.55 -7.21
CA ALA A 213 -8.87 -7.84 -6.86
C ALA A 213 -8.41 -6.84 -5.78
N TYR A 214 -7.26 -7.12 -5.16
CA TYR A 214 -6.69 -6.26 -4.12
C TYR A 214 -5.37 -5.65 -4.59
N GLN A 215 -5.10 -4.45 -4.07
CA GLN A 215 -3.82 -3.77 -4.15
C GLN A 215 -2.78 -4.44 -3.24
N THR A 216 -1.53 -3.97 -3.32
CA THR A 216 -0.50 -4.28 -2.34
C THR A 216 -1.00 -3.90 -0.94
N PRO A 217 -0.87 -4.80 0.07
CA PRO A 217 -1.40 -4.53 1.40
C PRO A 217 -0.59 -3.46 2.14
N LEU A 218 -1.30 -2.74 2.99
CA LEU A 218 -0.72 -1.85 3.99
C LEU A 218 -0.47 -2.64 5.29
N ILE A 219 0.58 -2.31 6.02
CA ILE A 219 0.85 -2.86 7.35
C ILE A 219 0.37 -1.91 8.42
N GLN A 220 -0.19 -2.44 9.51
CA GLN A 220 -0.57 -1.60 10.65
C GLN A 220 0.69 -1.13 11.39
N CYS A 221 0.73 0.18 11.66
CA CYS A 221 1.67 0.75 12.60
C CYS A 221 1.42 0.21 14.00
N ARG A 222 2.40 -0.50 14.55
CA ARG A 222 2.42 -0.84 15.97
C ARG A 222 3.15 0.26 16.72
N VAL A 223 2.40 1.05 17.48
CA VAL A 223 2.98 1.74 18.63
C VAL A 223 3.02 0.67 19.72
N PHE A 224 4.18 0.05 19.93
CA PHE A 224 4.41 -0.59 21.22
C PHE A 224 4.74 0.55 22.19
N PRO A 225 3.93 0.81 23.23
CA PRO A 225 4.42 1.59 24.34
C PRO A 225 5.68 0.89 24.85
N GLU A 226 6.78 1.62 25.01
CA GLU A 226 7.87 1.13 25.85
C GLU A 226 7.27 0.88 27.23
N LEU A 227 7.25 -0.39 27.66
CA LEU A 227 6.64 -0.93 28.89
C LEU A 227 5.12 -1.24 28.81
N VAL A 228 4.79 -2.38 28.21
CA VAL A 228 3.69 -3.21 28.73
C VAL A 228 4.33 -4.28 29.61
N THR A 229 4.36 -4.05 30.92
CA THR A 229 4.86 -5.02 31.92
C THR A 229 3.84 -6.09 32.28
N ASP A 230 2.61 -6.01 31.76
CA ASP A 230 1.54 -6.93 32.12
C ASP A 230 1.32 -7.96 31.01
N ASN A 231 1.49 -9.24 31.37
CA ASN A 231 1.22 -10.42 30.52
C ASN A 231 -0.30 -10.68 30.36
N GLU A 232 -1.12 -9.65 30.41
CA GLU A 232 -2.57 -9.75 30.24
C GLU A 232 -2.92 -9.93 28.76
N VAL A 233 -3.51 -11.08 28.41
CA VAL A 233 -3.96 -11.37 27.04
C VAL A 233 -5.26 -10.62 26.78
N TYR A 234 -5.16 -9.44 26.18
CA TYR A 234 -6.33 -8.69 25.74
C TYR A 234 -6.85 -9.19 24.38
N SER A 235 -8.17 -9.24 24.22
CA SER A 235 -8.79 -9.41 22.91
C SER A 235 -8.34 -8.28 21.97
N LEU A 236 -8.15 -8.57 20.68
CA LEU A 236 -7.68 -7.61 19.65
C LEU A 236 -8.31 -6.20 19.76
N PRO A 237 -9.63 -6.04 20.01
CA PRO A 237 -10.24 -4.73 20.16
C PRO A 237 -9.70 -3.93 21.36
N ARG A 238 -9.38 -4.61 22.47
CA ARG A 238 -8.89 -3.98 23.71
C ARG A 238 -7.40 -3.63 23.63
N ALA A 239 -6.59 -4.49 23.01
CA ALA A 239 -5.16 -4.22 22.81
C ALA A 239 -4.93 -2.96 21.96
N GLN A 240 -5.82 -2.70 20.98
CA GLN A 240 -5.76 -1.52 20.13
C GLN A 240 -6.22 -0.23 20.83
N LEU A 241 -7.17 -0.31 21.77
CA LEU A 241 -7.61 0.84 22.59
C LEU A 241 -6.49 1.35 23.52
N VAL A 242 -5.72 0.43 24.13
CA VAL A 242 -4.62 0.79 25.03
C VAL A 242 -3.49 1.51 24.28
N SER A 243 -3.19 1.09 23.04
CA SER A 243 -2.23 1.77 22.16
C SER A 243 -2.59 3.22 21.82
N MET A 244 -3.86 3.63 21.97
CA MET A 244 -4.32 4.99 21.62
C MET A 244 -4.30 5.97 22.81
N ALA A 245 -4.12 5.49 24.04
CA ALA A 245 -4.19 6.32 25.25
C ALA A 245 -2.88 7.05 25.59
N ASP A 246 -1.73 6.57 25.10
CA ASP A 246 -0.45 7.23 25.31
C ASP A 246 -0.23 8.39 24.32
N ALA A 247 -0.55 9.57 24.83
CA ALA A 247 -0.26 10.87 24.24
C ALA A 247 1.24 11.06 24.04
N GLY A 248 1.72 10.69 22.85
CA GLY A 248 3.12 10.86 22.42
C GLY A 248 3.48 9.91 21.29
N ALA A 249 2.59 9.74 20.30
CA ALA A 249 2.70 8.68 19.30
C ALA A 249 4.11 8.64 18.66
N PRO A 250 4.88 7.56 18.85
CA PRO A 250 6.11 7.37 18.09
C PRO A 250 5.71 7.29 16.62
N ARG A 251 6.20 8.26 15.84
CA ARG A 251 5.97 8.31 14.40
C ARG A 251 6.61 7.07 13.81
N CYS A 252 5.81 6.11 13.34
CA CYS A 252 6.30 5.15 12.36
C CYS A 252 6.96 5.95 11.24
N ARG A 253 8.26 5.79 11.05
CA ARG A 253 8.93 6.45 9.93
C ARG A 253 8.45 5.75 8.66
N PRO A 254 7.91 6.49 7.67
CA PRO A 254 7.62 5.89 6.37
C PRO A 254 8.91 5.27 5.81
N TRP A 255 8.77 4.22 5.00
CA TRP A 255 9.88 3.57 4.32
C TRP A 255 10.77 4.63 3.67
N LYS A 256 12.03 4.68 4.10
CA LYS A 256 13.08 5.43 3.41
C LYS A 256 13.82 4.42 2.56
N ALA A 257 13.99 4.70 1.27
CA ALA A 257 14.86 3.89 0.41
C ALA A 257 16.23 3.73 1.11
N PRO A 258 16.84 2.53 1.08
CA PRO A 258 18.17 2.35 1.61
C PRO A 258 19.12 3.30 0.86
N LEU A 259 19.88 4.10 1.60
CA LEU A 259 20.98 4.88 1.04
C LEU A 259 21.96 3.88 0.43
N VAL A 260 22.03 3.83 -0.91
CA VAL A 260 23.14 3.17 -1.59
C VAL A 260 24.37 4.01 -1.28
N THR A 261 25.15 3.57 -0.29
CA THR A 261 26.48 4.12 -0.08
C THR A 261 27.33 3.74 -1.29
N LEU A 262 27.52 4.68 -2.20
CA LEU A 262 28.57 4.60 -3.20
C LEU A 262 29.89 4.51 -2.44
N VAL A 263 30.43 3.30 -2.31
CA VAL A 263 31.82 3.12 -1.88
C VAL A 263 32.66 3.78 -2.96
N PRO A 264 33.42 4.86 -2.66
CA PRO A 264 34.28 5.46 -3.66
C PRO A 264 35.33 4.43 -4.06
N LEU A 265 35.39 4.08 -5.35
CA LEU A 265 36.52 3.35 -5.89
C LEU A 265 37.77 4.17 -5.60
N MET A 266 38.61 3.70 -4.68
CA MET A 266 39.96 4.23 -4.51
C MET A 266 40.71 3.99 -5.82
N LEU A 267 41.00 5.09 -6.52
CA LEU A 267 41.98 5.12 -7.61
C LEU A 267 43.35 4.75 -7.02
N ILE A 268 43.77 3.50 -7.25
CA ILE A 268 45.16 3.08 -7.04
C ILE A 268 45.99 3.84 -8.08
N ARG A 269 46.66 4.92 -7.65
CA ARG A 269 47.74 5.55 -8.44
C ARG A 269 48.91 4.58 -8.46
N ALA A 270 49.15 3.95 -9.60
CA ALA A 270 50.41 3.26 -9.86
C ALA A 270 51.53 4.32 -9.95
N THR A 271 52.41 4.34 -8.96
CA THR A 271 53.69 5.06 -9.03
C THR A 271 54.63 4.28 -9.95
N ARG A 272 55.03 4.91 -11.04
CA ARG A 272 56.05 4.41 -11.96
C ARG A 272 57.43 4.71 -11.35
N ALA A 273 58.13 3.68 -10.89
CA ALA A 273 59.54 3.78 -10.53
C ALA A 273 60.39 3.69 -11.81
N TYR A 274 61.30 4.65 -11.96
CA TYR A 274 62.49 4.54 -12.83
C TYR A 274 63.58 3.79 -12.06
#